data_AF-A0A8T5F8R3-F1
#
_entry.id   AF-A0A8T5F8R3-F1
#
_cell.length_a   1.000
_cell.length_b   1.000
_cell.length_c   1.000
_cell.angle_alpha   90.00
_cell.angle_beta   90.00
_cell.angle_gamma   90.00
#
_symmetry.space_group_name_H-M   'P 1'
#
loop_
_entity.id
_entity.type
_entity.pdbx_description
1 polymer ?
#
loop_
_entity_poly.entity_id
_entity_poly.type
_entity_poly.pdbx_seq_one_letter_code
_entity_poly.pdbx_strand_id
1 'polypeptide(L)'
;MSLEFRKLTVLIEQKILLQFKRFEKNFTKKSKPVFLDEMGKKISLRKIYNLESVNDGPISMIAVTRHQYDVDDFSKYVDYIKKRLKINRIYYGLWPGVNKVEYDVLYVINTVDDNTIQKHLNAHDFLNDGVSQKMALVISHDGTTKIIENSRYTSMKCPRCNKKLELNHPWQECYECISTVYPET
;
A
#
# COMPACT_ATOMS: atom_id res chain seq x y z
N MET A 1 9.99 21.21 -14.79
CA MET A 1 10.91 20.24 -14.14
C MET A 1 12.16 20.19 -14.98
N SER A 2 13.34 20.46 -14.41
CA SER A 2 14.61 20.51 -15.17
C SER A 2 15.06 19.11 -15.60
N LEU A 3 15.92 19.05 -16.64
CA LEU A 3 16.50 17.79 -17.15
C LEU A 3 17.28 17.04 -16.05
N GLU A 4 18.04 17.76 -15.23
CA GLU A 4 18.80 17.19 -14.12
C GLU A 4 17.91 16.56 -13.05
N PHE A 5 16.76 17.17 -12.75
CA PHE A 5 15.81 16.60 -11.82
C PHE A 5 15.20 15.30 -12.35
N ARG A 6 14.87 15.23 -13.66
CA ARG A 6 14.36 14.01 -14.29
C ARG A 6 15.39 12.87 -14.25
N LYS A 7 16.66 13.14 -14.54
CA LYS A 7 17.75 12.15 -14.45
C LYS A 7 17.88 11.60 -13.02
N LEU A 8 17.83 12.48 -12.02
CA LEU A 8 17.90 12.09 -10.62
C LEU A 8 16.74 11.18 -10.22
N THR A 9 15.51 11.50 -10.63
CA THR A 9 14.33 10.66 -10.38
C THR A 9 14.50 9.26 -10.96
N VAL A 10 14.92 9.15 -12.22
CA VAL A 10 15.14 7.85 -12.87
C VAL A 10 16.22 7.03 -12.14
N LEU A 11 17.32 7.66 -11.71
CA LEU A 11 18.36 6.98 -10.94
C LEU A 11 17.85 6.47 -9.58
N ILE A 12 17.00 7.25 -8.91
CA ILE A 12 16.37 6.84 -7.65
C ILE A 12 15.46 5.63 -7.87
N GLU A 13 14.58 5.66 -8.87
CA GLU A 13 13.66 4.55 -9.17
C GLU A 13 14.39 3.26 -9.54
N GLN A 14 15.44 3.36 -10.36
CA GLN A 14 16.31 2.22 -10.65
C GLN A 14 16.94 1.65 -9.39
N LYS A 15 17.38 2.52 -8.47
CA LYS A 15 17.93 2.10 -7.18
C LYS A 15 16.88 1.42 -6.30
N ILE A 16 15.65 1.94 -6.25
CA ILE A 16 14.52 1.30 -5.55
C ILE A 16 14.27 -0.10 -6.10
N LEU A 17 14.13 -0.23 -7.42
CA LEU A 17 13.89 -1.50 -8.09
C LEU A 17 14.99 -2.53 -7.80
N LEU A 18 16.27 -2.10 -7.84
CA LEU A 18 17.39 -2.97 -7.53
C LEU A 18 17.35 -3.48 -6.08
N GLN A 19 16.97 -2.62 -5.13
CA GLN A 19 16.80 -3.03 -3.73
C GLN A 19 15.64 -4.01 -3.57
N PHE A 20 14.49 -3.73 -4.18
CA PHE A 20 13.35 -4.65 -4.15
C PHE A 20 13.68 -6.02 -4.74
N LYS A 21 14.27 -6.07 -5.94
CA LYS A 21 14.74 -7.33 -6.55
C LYS A 21 15.73 -8.08 -5.65
N ARG A 22 16.56 -7.37 -4.88
CA ARG A 22 17.48 -8.00 -3.92
C ARG A 22 16.74 -8.63 -2.75
N PHE A 23 15.75 -7.94 -2.18
CA PHE A 23 14.95 -8.46 -1.07
C PHE A 23 13.99 -9.58 -1.50
N GLU A 24 13.41 -9.46 -2.70
CA GLU A 24 12.45 -10.41 -3.27
C GLU A 24 12.98 -11.83 -3.35
N LYS A 25 14.28 -12.01 -3.64
CA LYS A 25 14.93 -13.34 -3.72
C LYS A 25 14.70 -14.23 -2.50
N ASN A 26 14.54 -13.63 -1.31
CA ASN A 26 14.32 -14.34 -0.05
C ASN A 26 12.92 -14.09 0.52
N PHE A 27 12.03 -13.52 -0.28
CA PHE A 27 10.72 -13.08 0.15
C PHE A 27 9.69 -14.19 -0.06
N THR A 28 8.87 -14.45 0.95
CA THR A 28 7.83 -15.48 0.94
C THR A 28 6.51 -14.86 1.38
N LYS A 29 5.39 -15.56 1.20
CA LYS A 29 4.09 -15.14 1.74
C LYS A 29 4.08 -14.91 3.26
N LYS A 30 5.05 -15.46 4.00
CA LYS A 30 5.20 -15.29 5.46
C LYS A 30 6.17 -14.15 5.83
N SER A 31 6.83 -13.53 4.85
CA SER A 31 7.80 -12.48 5.10
C SER A 31 7.11 -11.22 5.62
N LYS A 32 7.77 -10.52 6.55
CA LYS A 32 7.32 -9.19 6.96
C LYS A 32 7.61 -8.18 5.84
N PRO A 33 6.79 -7.13 5.69
CA PRO A 33 7.06 -6.07 4.73
C PRO A 33 8.42 -5.41 4.94
N VAL A 34 9.04 -4.94 3.86
CA VAL A 34 10.28 -4.16 3.90
C VAL A 34 9.99 -2.74 3.44
N PHE A 35 10.54 -1.76 4.17
CA PHE A 35 10.36 -0.34 3.86
C PHE A 35 11.68 0.30 3.46
N LEU A 36 11.62 1.18 2.46
CA LEU A 36 12.72 2.01 2.00
C LEU A 36 12.37 3.49 2.17
N ASP A 37 13.38 4.30 2.49
CA ASP A 37 13.28 5.76 2.40
C ASP A 37 13.33 6.23 0.93
N GLU A 38 13.16 7.54 0.73
CA GLU A 38 13.18 8.16 -0.61
C GLU A 38 14.49 7.95 -1.38
N MET A 39 15.57 7.58 -0.68
CA MET A 39 16.89 7.30 -1.25
C MET A 39 17.16 5.81 -1.46
N GLY A 40 16.16 4.95 -1.23
CA GLY A 40 16.27 3.50 -1.36
C GLY A 40 17.06 2.82 -0.24
N LYS A 41 17.22 3.47 0.91
CA LYS A 41 17.83 2.82 2.09
C LYS A 41 16.73 2.20 2.93
N LYS A 42 17.00 0.99 3.43
CA LYS A 42 16.09 0.31 4.35
C LYS A 42 15.84 1.16 5.59
N ILE A 43 14.58 1.30 5.97
CA ILE A 43 14.14 2.08 7.12
C ILE A 43 13.18 1.25 7.99
N SER A 44 13.23 1.46 9.31
CA SER A 44 12.32 0.79 10.25
C SER A 44 11.06 1.61 10.48
N LEU A 45 9.96 0.95 10.82
CA LEU A 45 8.70 1.60 11.17
C LEU A 45 8.85 2.57 12.34
N ARG A 46 9.64 2.23 13.37
CA ARG A 46 9.97 3.14 14.47
C ARG A 46 10.70 4.40 13.98
N LYS A 47 11.61 4.27 13.02
CA LYS A 47 12.30 5.43 12.45
C LYS A 47 11.37 6.28 11.59
N ILE A 48 10.42 5.67 10.88
CA ILE A 48 9.35 6.39 10.17
C ILE A 48 8.49 7.17 11.16
N TYR A 49 8.03 6.52 12.24
CA TYR A 49 7.29 7.18 13.31
C TYR A 49 8.03 8.42 13.84
N ASN A 50 9.30 8.27 14.21
CA ASN A 50 10.11 9.37 14.74
C ASN A 50 10.29 10.54 13.75
N LEU A 51 10.15 10.29 12.44
CA LEU A 51 10.29 11.33 11.41
C LEU A 51 8.98 12.05 11.09
N GLU A 52 7.83 11.43 11.40
CA GLU A 52 6.51 11.86 10.90
C GLU A 52 5.52 12.21 12.02
N SER A 53 5.70 11.70 13.24
CA SER A 53 4.85 12.05 14.37
C SER A 53 5.09 13.49 14.81
N VAL A 54 4.02 14.25 15.01
CA VAL A 54 4.06 15.68 15.42
C VAL A 54 3.53 15.88 16.85
N ASN A 55 2.82 14.91 17.41
CA ASN A 55 2.08 15.06 18.67
C ASN A 55 2.13 13.80 19.56
N ASP A 56 3.17 12.98 19.42
CA ASP A 56 3.36 11.71 20.14
C ASP A 56 2.22 10.69 19.98
N GLY A 57 1.27 10.95 19.08
CA GLY A 57 0.22 10.03 18.69
C GLY A 57 0.67 9.06 17.59
N PRO A 58 -0.01 7.92 17.42
CA PRO A 58 0.23 7.02 16.30
C PRO A 58 -0.02 7.71 14.95
N ILE A 59 0.73 7.28 13.94
CA ILE A 59 0.62 7.77 12.56
C ILE A 59 -0.03 6.71 11.67
N SER A 60 -0.59 7.11 10.53
CA SER A 60 -1.13 6.16 9.53
C SER A 60 -0.34 6.24 8.23
N MET A 61 0.14 5.09 7.77
CA MET A 61 0.82 4.92 6.49
C MET A 61 -0.13 4.34 5.46
N ILE A 62 -0.13 4.93 4.27
CA ILE A 62 -1.08 4.64 3.19
C ILE A 62 -0.32 4.47 1.88
N ALA A 63 -0.65 3.41 1.13
CA ALA A 63 -0.17 3.21 -0.24
C ALA A 63 -1.01 4.01 -1.23
N VAL A 64 -0.38 4.54 -2.29
CA VAL A 64 -1.10 5.11 -3.43
C VAL A 64 -1.20 4.10 -4.57
N THR A 65 -0.23 3.21 -4.66
CA THR A 65 -0.11 2.10 -5.62
C THR A 65 -1.05 0.95 -5.26
N ARG A 66 -1.60 0.26 -6.26
CA ARG A 66 -2.35 -0.98 -6.07
C ARG A 66 -1.90 -2.01 -7.09
N HIS A 67 -1.62 -3.25 -6.64
CA HIS A 67 -1.20 -4.36 -7.50
C HIS A 67 -0.03 -3.99 -8.44
N GLN A 68 0.92 -3.22 -7.93
CA GLN A 68 2.08 -2.78 -8.68
C GLN A 68 3.23 -3.79 -8.52
N TYR A 69 3.85 -4.11 -9.66
CA TYR A 69 4.84 -5.18 -9.77
C TYR A 69 6.15 -4.75 -10.42
N ASP A 70 6.21 -3.51 -10.91
CA ASP A 70 7.39 -2.81 -11.40
C ASP A 70 7.36 -1.37 -10.87
N VAL A 71 8.36 -0.56 -11.26
CA VAL A 71 8.51 0.81 -10.76
C VAL A 71 8.24 1.85 -11.84
N ASP A 72 7.79 1.46 -13.04
CA ASP A 72 7.74 2.37 -14.20
C ASP A 72 6.76 3.53 -13.95
N ASP A 73 5.70 3.27 -13.17
CA ASP A 73 4.70 4.28 -12.78
C ASP A 73 5.02 5.00 -11.45
N PHE A 74 6.13 4.71 -10.77
CA PHE A 74 6.42 5.29 -9.45
C PHE A 74 6.46 6.82 -9.49
N SER A 75 7.07 7.40 -10.52
CA SER A 75 7.12 8.85 -10.77
C SER A 75 5.73 9.49 -10.75
N LYS A 76 4.73 8.84 -11.35
CA LYS A 76 3.34 9.33 -11.38
C LYS A 76 2.75 9.40 -9.98
N TYR A 77 2.94 8.35 -9.18
CA TYR A 77 2.45 8.30 -7.80
C TYR A 77 3.18 9.29 -6.89
N VAL A 78 4.51 9.41 -7.04
CA VAL A 78 5.33 10.37 -6.31
C VAL A 78 4.91 11.81 -6.61
N ASP A 79 4.72 12.13 -7.89
CA ASP A 79 4.25 13.45 -8.31
C ASP A 79 2.87 13.77 -7.74
N TYR A 80 1.97 12.79 -7.72
CA TYR A 80 0.66 12.95 -7.10
C TYR A 80 0.77 13.27 -5.60
N ILE A 81 1.54 12.50 -4.84
CA ILE A 81 1.72 12.72 -3.39
C ILE A 81 2.30 14.13 -3.14
N LYS A 82 3.40 14.47 -3.81
CA LYS A 82 4.10 15.74 -3.58
C LYS A 82 3.31 16.95 -4.05
N LYS A 83 2.70 16.87 -5.23
CA LYS A 83 2.05 18.04 -5.87
C LYS A 83 0.59 18.21 -5.48
N ARG A 84 -0.16 17.11 -5.36
CA ARG A 84 -1.60 17.14 -5.07
C ARG A 84 -1.87 17.02 -3.57
N LEU A 85 -1.30 16.02 -2.90
CA LEU A 85 -1.50 15.85 -1.45
C LEU A 85 -0.66 16.81 -0.61
N LYS A 86 0.35 17.47 -1.22
CA LYS A 86 1.29 18.38 -0.54
C LYS A 86 2.11 17.68 0.56
N ILE A 87 2.38 16.38 0.37
CA ILE A 87 3.18 15.58 1.28
C ILE A 87 4.57 15.40 0.67
N ASN A 88 5.59 15.91 1.35
CA ASN A 88 6.94 15.97 0.78
C ASN A 88 7.73 14.68 0.96
N ARG A 89 7.51 13.97 2.07
CA ARG A 89 8.22 12.73 2.39
C ARG A 89 7.44 11.54 1.84
N ILE A 90 8.15 10.66 1.16
CA ILE A 90 7.62 9.43 0.59
C ILE A 90 8.43 8.25 1.08
N TYR A 91 7.82 7.08 1.05
CA TYR A 91 8.44 5.80 1.36
C TYR A 91 8.09 4.79 0.28
N TYR A 92 8.83 3.69 0.26
CA TYR A 92 8.51 2.56 -0.61
C TYR A 92 8.37 1.28 0.19
N GLY A 93 7.41 0.45 -0.19
CA GLY A 93 7.09 -0.81 0.48
C GLY A 93 7.30 -2.01 -0.43
N LEU A 94 7.82 -3.11 0.13
CA LEU A 94 7.80 -4.43 -0.48
C LEU A 94 6.92 -5.32 0.38
N TRP A 95 5.82 -5.81 -0.20
CA TRP A 95 4.81 -6.58 0.52
C TRP A 95 4.70 -8.02 0.05
N PRO A 96 4.34 -8.95 0.96
CA PRO A 96 4.04 -10.32 0.60
C PRO A 96 2.67 -10.35 -0.05
N GLY A 97 2.60 -10.31 -1.38
CA GLY A 97 1.35 -10.59 -2.07
C GLY A 97 1.06 -12.09 -2.11
N VAL A 98 -0.19 -12.44 -2.46
CA VAL A 98 -0.68 -13.83 -2.49
C VAL A 98 0.10 -14.67 -3.51
N ASN A 99 0.32 -14.10 -4.71
CA ASN A 99 0.97 -14.79 -5.83
C ASN A 99 2.29 -14.15 -6.27
N LYS A 100 2.46 -12.85 -6.01
CA LYS A 100 3.62 -12.04 -6.39
C LYS A 100 3.83 -10.94 -5.36
N VAL A 101 5.07 -10.55 -5.12
CA VAL A 101 5.36 -9.41 -4.24
C VAL A 101 4.75 -8.13 -4.82
N GLU A 102 4.18 -7.29 -3.97
CA GLU A 102 3.68 -5.98 -4.38
C GLU A 102 4.70 -4.91 -3.97
N TYR A 103 4.97 -3.98 -4.90
CA TYR A 103 5.81 -2.82 -4.64
C TYR A 103 4.92 -1.60 -4.46
N ASP A 104 5.10 -0.88 -3.37
CA ASP A 104 4.27 0.27 -3.06
C ASP A 104 5.01 1.59 -2.97
N VAL A 105 4.34 2.67 -3.38
CA VAL A 105 4.69 4.05 -3.04
C VAL A 105 3.77 4.51 -1.91
N LEU A 106 4.37 4.89 -0.79
CA LEU A 106 3.71 5.11 0.48
C LEU A 106 3.90 6.55 0.95
N TYR A 107 2.92 7.06 1.69
CA TYR A 107 3.01 8.32 2.44
C TYR A 107 2.42 8.14 3.84
N VAL A 108 2.66 9.13 4.71
CA VAL A 108 2.19 9.13 6.09
C VAL A 108 1.27 10.33 6.33
N ILE A 109 0.22 10.10 7.12
CA ILE A 109 -0.61 11.14 7.73
C ILE A 109 -0.56 11.01 9.25
N ASN A 110 -0.49 12.13 9.96
CA ASN A 110 -0.41 12.14 11.43
C ASN A 110 -1.81 12.09 12.07
N THR A 111 -2.55 11.00 11.81
CA THR A 111 -3.87 10.77 12.40
C THR A 111 -4.21 9.29 12.42
N VAL A 112 -5.09 8.91 13.36
CA VAL A 112 -5.76 7.60 13.43
C VAL A 112 -7.28 7.70 13.27
N ASP A 113 -7.79 8.89 12.92
CA ASP A 113 -9.22 9.12 12.68
C ASP A 113 -9.69 8.29 11.48
N ASP A 114 -10.65 7.40 11.71
CA ASP A 114 -11.13 6.46 10.71
C ASP A 114 -11.70 7.20 9.49
N ASN A 115 -12.53 8.23 9.67
CA ASN A 115 -13.12 8.98 8.56
C ASN A 115 -12.06 9.58 7.64
N THR A 116 -11.00 10.14 8.22
CA THR A 116 -9.87 10.70 7.48
C THR A 116 -9.11 9.60 6.74
N ILE A 117 -8.82 8.49 7.40
CA ILE A 117 -8.16 7.33 6.78
C ILE A 117 -8.99 6.78 5.62
N GLN A 118 -10.30 6.57 5.79
CA GLN A 118 -11.19 6.09 4.74
C GLN A 118 -11.21 7.04 3.54
N LYS A 119 -11.19 8.36 3.76
CA LYS A 119 -11.07 9.34 2.66
C LYS A 119 -9.77 9.15 1.88
N HIS A 120 -8.65 8.99 2.57
CA HIS A 120 -7.36 8.76 1.93
C HIS A 120 -7.30 7.42 1.18
N LEU A 121 -7.83 6.33 1.74
CA LEU A 121 -7.86 5.01 1.10
C LEU A 121 -8.69 4.97 -0.19
N ASN A 122 -9.67 5.87 -0.33
CA ASN A 122 -10.53 5.99 -1.51
C ASN A 122 -10.14 7.17 -2.44
N ALA A 123 -9.15 7.99 -2.06
CA ALA A 123 -8.77 9.17 -2.83
C ALA A 123 -7.92 8.83 -4.07
N HIS A 124 -7.47 7.58 -4.20
CA HIS A 124 -6.47 7.16 -5.20
C HIS A 124 -7.05 6.25 -6.27
N ASP A 125 -8.36 5.98 -6.23
CA ASP A 125 -9.05 5.06 -7.14
C ASP A 125 -8.81 5.43 -8.60
N PHE A 126 -8.89 6.73 -8.92
CA PHE A 126 -8.68 7.22 -10.28
C PHE A 126 -7.26 6.98 -10.83
N LEU A 127 -6.27 6.77 -9.97
CA LEU A 127 -4.90 6.42 -10.36
C LEU A 127 -4.72 4.92 -10.58
N ASN A 128 -5.61 4.11 -10.01
CA ASN A 128 -5.56 2.66 -9.95
C ASN A 128 -6.79 2.03 -10.64
N ASP A 129 -7.23 2.59 -11.77
CA ASP A 129 -8.34 2.07 -12.58
C ASP A 129 -9.65 1.83 -11.80
N GLY A 130 -9.96 2.72 -10.86
CA GLY A 130 -11.15 2.64 -10.01
C GLY A 130 -10.99 1.74 -8.77
N VAL A 131 -9.83 1.13 -8.57
CA VAL A 131 -9.58 0.22 -7.44
C VAL A 131 -9.05 0.99 -6.23
N SER A 132 -9.79 0.93 -5.13
CA SER A 132 -9.40 1.55 -3.87
C SER A 132 -8.32 0.77 -3.12
N GLN A 133 -7.69 1.43 -2.14
CA GLN A 133 -6.72 0.79 -1.28
C GLN A 133 -7.41 -0.06 -0.22
N LYS A 134 -6.85 -1.24 0.08
CA LYS A 134 -7.47 -2.19 1.02
C LYS A 134 -7.29 -1.81 2.49
N MET A 135 -6.20 -1.12 2.83
CA MET A 135 -5.88 -0.83 4.23
C MET A 135 -4.90 0.32 4.41
N ALA A 136 -4.91 0.89 5.62
CA ALA A 136 -3.84 1.71 6.17
C ALA A 136 -3.09 0.94 7.28
N LEU A 137 -1.78 1.18 7.37
CA LEU A 137 -0.93 0.66 8.45
C LEU A 137 -0.72 1.75 9.50
N VAL A 138 -1.38 1.61 10.64
CA VAL A 138 -1.17 2.47 11.81
C VAL A 138 0.13 2.07 12.49
N ILE A 139 1.00 3.02 12.78
CA ILE A 139 2.32 2.82 13.38
C ILE A 139 2.37 3.54 14.73
N SER A 140 2.63 2.77 15.79
CA SER A 140 2.81 3.28 17.16
C SER A 140 4.25 3.75 17.41
N HIS A 141 4.46 4.44 18.53
CA HIS A 141 5.76 5.00 18.93
C HIS A 141 6.91 3.99 19.03
N ASP A 142 6.62 2.74 19.37
CA ASP A 142 7.59 1.64 19.45
C ASP A 142 7.84 0.96 18.09
N GLY A 143 7.11 1.36 17.05
CA GLY A 143 7.14 0.77 15.71
C GLY A 143 6.25 -0.46 15.55
N THR A 144 5.42 -0.80 16.54
CA THR A 144 4.35 -1.79 16.38
C THR A 144 3.25 -1.24 15.50
N THR A 145 2.43 -2.14 14.94
CA THR A 145 1.47 -1.78 13.91
C THR A 145 0.10 -2.40 14.10
N LYS A 146 -0.92 -1.65 13.67
CA LYS A 146 -2.30 -2.12 13.54
C LYS A 146 -2.80 -1.81 12.13
N ILE A 147 -3.70 -2.65 11.62
CA ILE A 147 -4.34 -2.43 10.32
C ILE A 147 -5.70 -1.76 10.53
N ILE A 148 -5.98 -0.74 9.72
CA ILE A 148 -7.34 -0.24 9.51
C ILE A 148 -7.74 -0.61 8.09
N GLU A 149 -8.74 -1.46 7.95
CA GLU A 149 -9.26 -1.90 6.65
C GLU A 149 -10.14 -0.81 6.03
N ASN A 150 -10.10 -0.69 4.70
CA ASN A 150 -11.04 0.16 3.99
C ASN A 150 -12.44 -0.44 4.06
N SER A 151 -13.40 0.36 4.52
CA SER A 151 -14.81 0.03 4.71
C SER A 151 -15.50 -0.53 3.45
N ARG A 152 -15.03 -0.16 2.25
CA ARG A 152 -15.51 -0.76 0.99
C ARG A 152 -15.25 -2.27 0.89
N TYR A 153 -14.23 -2.77 1.58
CA TYR A 153 -13.89 -4.20 1.62
C TYR A 153 -14.49 -4.92 2.83
N THR A 154 -14.96 -4.19 3.85
CA THR A 154 -15.57 -4.78 5.05
C THR A 154 -17.08 -4.85 4.99
N SER A 155 -17.71 -4.04 4.13
CA SER A 155 -19.17 -3.95 3.98
C SER A 155 -19.76 -4.91 2.94
N MET A 156 -18.96 -5.52 2.07
CA MET A 156 -19.46 -6.46 1.07
C MET A 156 -19.72 -7.84 1.68
N LYS A 157 -21.00 -8.15 1.91
CA LYS A 157 -21.49 -9.47 2.28
C LYS A 157 -22.05 -10.19 1.06
N CYS A 158 -21.82 -11.49 0.97
CA CYS A 158 -22.44 -12.33 -0.03
C CYS A 158 -23.97 -12.24 0.15
N PRO A 159 -24.74 -11.87 -0.89
CA PRO A 159 -26.19 -11.78 -0.78
C PRO A 159 -26.86 -13.14 -0.53
N ARG A 160 -26.16 -14.25 -0.81
CA ARG A 160 -26.67 -15.63 -0.62
C ARG A 160 -26.38 -16.19 0.79
N CYS A 161 -25.19 -15.96 1.34
CA CYS A 161 -24.80 -16.57 2.62
C CYS A 161 -24.45 -15.55 3.73
N ASN A 162 -24.56 -14.25 3.45
CA ASN A 162 -24.29 -13.14 4.36
C ASN A 162 -22.87 -13.12 4.96
N LYS A 163 -21.96 -13.96 4.47
CA LYS A 163 -20.53 -13.95 4.84
C LYS A 163 -19.78 -12.85 4.12
N LYS A 164 -18.68 -12.36 4.72
CA LYS A 164 -17.78 -11.36 4.11
C LYS A 164 -17.23 -11.93 2.81
N LEU A 165 -17.33 -11.17 1.71
CA LEU A 165 -16.73 -11.56 0.44
C LEU A 165 -15.22 -11.31 0.48
N GLU A 166 -14.42 -12.35 0.30
CA GLU A 166 -12.98 -12.20 0.10
C GLU A 166 -12.72 -11.72 -1.33
N LEU A 167 -12.52 -10.42 -1.51
CA LEU A 167 -12.29 -9.78 -2.80
C LEU A 167 -10.87 -10.09 -3.32
N ASN A 168 -10.70 -11.27 -3.90
CA ASN A 168 -9.49 -11.67 -4.62
C ASN A 168 -9.72 -11.94 -6.12
N HIS A 169 -10.89 -11.60 -6.69
CA HIS A 169 -11.13 -11.76 -8.13
C HIS A 169 -11.93 -10.59 -8.74
N PRO A 170 -11.80 -10.33 -10.06
CA PRO A 170 -12.59 -9.31 -10.78
C PRO A 170 -14.10 -9.60 -10.82
N TRP A 171 -14.51 -10.78 -10.33
CA TRP A 171 -15.89 -11.21 -10.25
C TRP A 171 -16.27 -11.39 -8.79
N GLN A 172 -17.38 -10.78 -8.40
CA GLN A 172 -17.95 -10.76 -7.06
C GLN A 172 -18.52 -12.14 -6.67
N GLU A 173 -17.75 -13.21 -6.77
CA GLU A 173 -18.24 -14.55 -6.52
C GLU A 173 -17.78 -15.08 -5.16
N CYS A 174 -18.73 -15.50 -4.33
CA CYS A 174 -18.47 -16.13 -3.05
C CYS A 174 -18.09 -17.60 -3.28
N TYR A 175 -16.81 -17.96 -3.13
CA TYR A 175 -16.31 -19.33 -3.34
C TYR A 175 -17.12 -20.40 -2.57
N GLU A 176 -17.55 -20.09 -1.34
CA GLU A 176 -18.37 -21.01 -0.53
C GLU A 176 -19.80 -21.23 -1.08
N CYS A 177 -20.32 -20.31 -1.89
CA CYS A 177 -21.63 -20.46 -2.54
C CYS A 177 -21.53 -21.09 -3.95
N ILE A 178 -20.32 -21.23 -4.50
CA ILE A 178 -20.08 -21.86 -5.79
C ILE A 178 -19.92 -23.38 -5.61
N SER A 179 -19.26 -23.80 -4.52
CA SER A 179 -19.04 -25.23 -4.21
C SER A 179 -20.31 -26.03 -3.90
N THR A 180 -21.46 -25.38 -3.77
CA THR A 180 -22.77 -26.04 -3.61
C THR A 180 -23.56 -26.17 -4.91
N VAL A 181 -23.12 -25.55 -6.01
CA VAL A 181 -23.83 -25.55 -7.31
C VAL A 181 -23.16 -26.47 -8.33
N TYR A 182 -21.84 -26.65 -8.24
CA TYR A 182 -21.10 -27.61 -9.05
C TYR A 182 -20.22 -28.46 -8.13
N PRO A 183 -20.72 -29.60 -7.59
CA PRO A 183 -19.84 -30.60 -7.02
C PRO A 183 -18.88 -31.06 -8.12
N GLU A 184 -17.59 -31.08 -7.80
CA GLU A 184 -16.54 -31.65 -8.66
C GLU A 184 -16.99 -33.02 -9.17
N THR A 185 -17.12 -33.14 -10.49
CA THR A 185 -17.25 -34.44 -11.20
C THR A 185 -15.88 -35.01 -11.47
#